data_AF-A0A6V7XQL8-F1
#
_entry.id   AF-A0A6V7XQL8-F1
#
_cell.length_a   1.000
_cell.length_b   1.000
_cell.length_c   1.000
_cell.angle_alpha   90.00
_cell.angle_beta   90.00
_cell.angle_gamma   90.00
#
_symmetry.space_group_name_H-M   'P 1'
#
loop_
_entity.id
_entity.type
_entity.pdbx_description
1 polymer ?
#
loop_
_entity_poly.entity_id
_entity_poly.type
_entity_poly.pdbx_seq_one_letter_code
_entity_poly.pdbx_strand_id
1 'polypeptide(L)'
;MLASEDIDPLNNSDINDQQETFSEIISNDNPDKNGDIKDTTNGDQPALDGELQVDISDALSERNKVKYTVHTKTTFPEFSKSEISVVREHDEFIWLHTCLEDCEEYAGFIIPPAPPRPDFDSSREKLQKLGETEATMTKDEFSKMKQELEQEYLALFKKTVAMHEFFLCRLAAHPVFRKDSNFRIFLEYEHDLSVRGRNKREVFGSFFKRFTQTADEVLLSGQKDVDDFFESEKNYMLEYSTQIKEAMIRSDKVCRLRQNVADSYTRIAHGLENSDNWRALEVKRNLDVFS
;
A
#
# COMPACT_ATOMS: atom_id res chain seq x y z
N MET A 1 54.33 -27.30 -25.45
CA MET A 1 53.50 -26.08 -25.58
C MET A 1 52.23 -26.51 -26.28
N LEU A 2 51.22 -27.09 -25.62
CA LEU A 2 50.30 -26.57 -24.59
C LEU A 2 49.52 -25.30 -24.97
N ALA A 3 48.21 -25.44 -24.70
CA ALA A 3 47.10 -24.49 -24.58
C ALA A 3 46.37 -24.05 -25.86
N SER A 4 45.03 -24.00 -25.92
CA SER A 4 43.91 -24.57 -25.14
C SER A 4 42.66 -24.17 -25.93
N GLU A 5 41.68 -25.07 -26.04
CA GLU A 5 40.31 -24.75 -26.42
C GLU A 5 39.63 -24.02 -25.26
N ASP A 6 38.84 -22.98 -25.56
CA ASP A 6 37.78 -22.52 -24.66
C ASP A 6 36.52 -22.25 -25.49
N ILE A 7 35.49 -23.03 -25.17
CA ILE A 7 34.10 -22.90 -25.58
C ILE A 7 33.42 -22.14 -24.44
N ASP A 8 32.82 -20.98 -24.71
CA ASP A 8 31.89 -20.34 -23.79
C ASP A 8 30.44 -20.63 -24.23
N PRO A 9 29.61 -21.25 -23.37
CA PRO A 9 28.22 -21.59 -23.66
C PRO A 9 27.24 -20.59 -23.03
N LEU A 10 26.00 -20.63 -23.53
CA LEU A 10 24.75 -20.11 -22.94
C LEU A 10 24.46 -18.61 -23.08
N ASN A 11 23.89 -18.34 -24.26
CA ASN A 11 22.83 -17.36 -24.51
C ASN A 11 21.74 -17.47 -23.43
N ASN A 12 21.64 -16.49 -22.54
CA ASN A 12 20.61 -16.40 -21.52
C ASN A 12 19.41 -15.62 -22.08
N SER A 13 18.50 -16.31 -22.75
CA SER A 13 17.26 -15.75 -23.30
C SER A 13 16.04 -15.89 -22.39
N ASP A 14 16.17 -16.44 -21.17
CA ASP A 14 14.99 -16.92 -20.42
C ASP A 14 14.60 -16.04 -19.21
N ILE A 15 15.00 -14.76 -19.20
CA ILE A 15 14.59 -13.81 -18.14
C ILE A 15 13.29 -13.05 -18.50
N ASN A 16 12.84 -13.12 -19.75
CA ASN A 16 11.70 -12.31 -20.21
C ASN A 16 10.32 -12.94 -19.89
N ASP A 17 10.25 -14.24 -19.62
CA ASP A 17 8.97 -14.97 -19.44
C ASP A 17 8.41 -14.90 -18.00
N GLN A 18 9.18 -14.43 -17.02
CA GLN A 18 8.70 -14.24 -15.64
C GLN A 18 8.18 -12.83 -15.34
N GLN A 19 8.23 -11.91 -16.31
CA GLN A 19 7.73 -10.54 -16.15
C GLN A 19 6.24 -10.39 -16.52
N GLU A 20 5.73 -11.19 -17.46
CA GLU A 20 4.31 -11.14 -17.85
C GLU A 20 3.37 -11.76 -16.79
N THR A 21 3.89 -12.66 -15.95
CA THR A 21 3.08 -13.41 -14.98
C THR A 21 2.57 -12.57 -13.82
N PHE A 22 3.19 -11.43 -13.51
CA PHE A 22 2.78 -10.56 -12.40
C PHE A 22 1.71 -9.54 -12.78
N SER A 23 1.64 -9.15 -14.06
CA SER A 23 0.61 -8.26 -14.58
C SER A 23 -0.76 -8.95 -14.59
N GLU A 24 -0.80 -10.24 -14.93
CA GLU A 24 -2.05 -11.01 -15.03
C GLU A 24 -2.68 -11.35 -13.67
N ILE A 25 -1.89 -11.45 -12.60
CA ILE A 25 -2.42 -11.76 -11.25
C ILE A 25 -3.26 -10.58 -10.70
N ILE A 26 -3.02 -9.35 -11.16
CA ILE A 26 -3.69 -8.14 -10.65
C ILE A 26 -5.09 -7.95 -11.26
N SER A 27 -5.38 -8.54 -12.43
CA SER A 27 -6.63 -8.30 -13.15
C SER A 27 -7.87 -9.01 -12.60
N ASN A 28 -7.75 -9.89 -11.60
CA ASN A 28 -8.84 -10.80 -11.22
C ASN A 28 -9.49 -10.58 -9.84
N ASP A 29 -9.13 -9.54 -9.09
CA ASP A 29 -9.80 -9.21 -7.82
C ASP A 29 -10.37 -7.78 -7.88
N ASN A 30 -11.49 -7.63 -8.59
CA ASN A 30 -12.33 -6.45 -8.46
C ASN A 30 -13.33 -6.71 -7.32
N PRO A 31 -13.22 -6.04 -6.15
CA PRO A 31 -14.19 -6.25 -5.10
C PRO A 31 -15.55 -5.65 -5.52
N ASP A 32 -16.55 -6.52 -5.64
CA ASP A 32 -17.97 -6.17 -5.81
C ASP A 32 -18.37 -5.05 -4.84
N LYS A 33 -18.53 -3.83 -5.36
CA LYS A 33 -19.20 -2.74 -4.64
C LYS A 33 -20.70 -2.87 -4.90
N ASN A 34 -21.39 -3.68 -4.09
CA ASN A 34 -22.84 -3.63 -3.98
C ASN A 34 -23.24 -3.61 -2.50
N GLY A 35 -23.63 -2.41 -2.05
CA GLY A 35 -24.07 -2.14 -0.69
C GLY A 35 -24.72 -0.76 -0.64
N ASP A 36 -25.86 -0.62 -1.30
CA ASP A 36 -26.76 0.53 -1.16
C ASP A 36 -27.17 0.71 0.31
N ILE A 37 -26.73 1.80 0.93
CA ILE A 37 -27.36 2.35 2.14
C ILE A 37 -27.79 3.76 1.80
N LYS A 38 -29.08 3.91 1.47
CA LYS A 38 -29.76 5.21 1.39
C LYS A 38 -30.04 5.67 2.82
N ASP A 39 -29.29 6.64 3.31
CA ASP A 39 -29.72 7.43 4.46
C ASP A 39 -30.35 8.74 3.99
N THR A 40 -31.55 9.00 4.48
CA THR A 40 -32.41 10.09 4.05
C THR A 40 -32.41 11.13 5.16
N THR A 41 -31.62 12.18 5.01
CA THR A 41 -31.75 13.37 5.87
C THR A 41 -31.76 14.62 5.01
N ASN A 42 -32.97 15.17 4.86
CA ASN A 42 -33.21 16.50 4.32
C ASN A 42 -32.65 17.55 5.29
N GLY A 43 -31.73 18.36 4.80
CA GLY A 43 -31.31 19.62 5.41
C GLY A 43 -30.68 20.47 4.32
N ASP A 44 -31.25 21.65 4.07
CA ASP A 44 -30.78 22.63 3.09
C ASP A 44 -29.28 22.94 3.29
N GLN A 45 -28.43 22.31 2.48
CA GLN A 45 -27.03 22.69 2.30
C GLN A 45 -26.91 23.50 0.99
N PRO A 46 -26.21 24.65 1.00
CA PRO A 46 -25.92 25.36 -0.24
C PRO A 46 -25.12 24.42 -1.13
N ALA A 47 -25.55 24.29 -2.39
CA ALA A 47 -24.91 23.45 -3.40
C ALA A 47 -23.39 23.66 -3.36
N LEU A 48 -22.64 22.62 -3.05
CA LEU A 48 -21.18 22.65 -3.14
C LEU A 48 -20.81 22.96 -4.59
N ASP A 49 -20.17 24.11 -4.81
CA ASP A 49 -19.61 24.49 -6.11
C ASP A 49 -18.61 23.41 -6.57
N GLY A 50 -19.02 22.64 -7.58
CA GLY A 50 -18.23 21.59 -8.24
C GLY A 50 -18.04 20.32 -7.41
N GLU A 51 -17.94 19.18 -8.11
CA GLU A 51 -17.59 17.86 -7.60
C GLU A 51 -16.20 17.50 -8.14
N LEU A 52 -15.33 16.95 -7.29
CA LEU A 52 -14.02 16.42 -7.66
C LEU A 52 -13.84 15.09 -6.97
N GLN A 53 -13.95 14.02 -7.75
CA GLN A 53 -13.70 12.66 -7.31
C GLN A 53 -12.38 12.20 -7.92
N VAL A 54 -11.52 11.63 -7.09
CA VAL A 54 -10.23 11.09 -7.49
C VAL A 54 -10.13 9.67 -6.95
N ASP A 55 -9.68 8.74 -7.78
CA ASP A 55 -9.38 7.36 -7.40
C ASP A 55 -8.13 6.87 -8.14
N ILE A 56 -7.55 5.76 -7.69
CA ILE A 56 -6.47 5.09 -8.41
C ILE A 56 -7.08 3.89 -9.13
N SER A 57 -7.31 4.03 -10.43
CA SER A 57 -7.98 3.00 -11.23
C SER A 57 -7.09 1.79 -11.52
N ASP A 58 -5.78 2.00 -11.54
CA ASP A 58 -4.78 0.95 -11.77
C ASP A 58 -3.44 1.33 -11.15
N ALA A 59 -2.59 0.35 -10.86
CA ALA A 59 -1.22 0.58 -10.46
C ALA A 59 -0.30 -0.51 -10.99
N LEU A 60 0.83 -0.10 -11.55
CA LEU A 60 1.83 -0.99 -12.13
C LEU A 60 3.14 -0.90 -11.37
N SER A 61 3.67 -2.05 -10.95
CA SER A 61 4.98 -2.14 -10.32
C SER A 61 6.07 -2.51 -11.33
N GLU A 62 6.99 -1.58 -11.57
CA GLU A 62 8.17 -1.75 -12.42
C GLU A 62 9.43 -1.99 -11.57
N ARG A 63 10.52 -2.46 -12.19
CA ARG A 63 11.76 -2.90 -11.51
C ARG A 63 12.28 -1.97 -10.42
N ASN A 64 12.10 -0.65 -10.54
CA ASN A 64 12.61 0.32 -9.56
C ASN A 64 11.54 1.33 -9.07
N LYS A 65 10.28 1.21 -9.50
CA LYS A 65 9.25 2.22 -9.24
C LYS A 65 7.85 1.66 -9.37
N VAL A 66 6.88 2.36 -8.79
CA VAL A 66 5.46 2.09 -9.00
C VAL A 66 4.82 3.28 -9.68
N LYS A 67 4.02 2.98 -10.69
CA LYS A 67 3.20 3.91 -11.44
C LYS A 67 1.75 3.73 -11.05
N TYR A 68 1.10 4.83 -10.72
CA TYR A 68 -0.30 4.91 -10.30
C TYR A 68 -1.09 5.59 -11.42
N THR A 69 -2.09 4.92 -11.95
CA THR A 69 -3.05 5.54 -12.87
C THR A 69 -4.09 6.26 -12.03
N VAL A 70 -3.90 7.56 -11.88
CA VAL A 70 -4.81 8.44 -11.14
C VAL A 70 -5.94 8.83 -12.07
N HIS A 71 -7.16 8.43 -11.69
CA HIS A 71 -8.38 8.74 -12.38
C HIS A 71 -9.12 9.87 -11.66
N THR A 72 -9.59 10.85 -12.43
CA THR A 72 -10.25 12.04 -11.93
C THR A 72 -11.56 12.25 -12.67
N LYS A 73 -12.65 12.41 -11.92
CA LYS A 73 -13.95 12.88 -12.42
C LYS A 73 -14.28 14.21 -11.78
N THR A 74 -14.67 15.18 -12.58
CA THR A 74 -14.95 16.52 -12.07
C THR A 74 -15.96 17.30 -12.89
N THR A 75 -16.67 18.19 -12.19
CA THR A 75 -17.54 19.21 -12.80
C THR A 75 -16.92 20.61 -12.76
N PHE A 76 -15.66 20.73 -12.32
CA PHE A 76 -14.95 22.00 -12.28
C PHE A 76 -14.57 22.49 -13.69
N PRO A 77 -14.91 23.74 -14.06
CA PRO A 77 -14.60 24.30 -15.38
C PRO A 77 -13.11 24.56 -15.60
N GLU A 78 -12.30 24.58 -14.54
CA GLU A 78 -10.85 24.77 -14.60
C GLU A 78 -10.11 23.56 -15.20
N PHE A 79 -10.76 22.39 -15.28
CA PHE A 79 -10.22 21.19 -15.93
C PHE A 79 -10.61 21.17 -17.41
N SER A 80 -9.70 20.73 -18.29
CA SER A 80 -9.95 20.65 -19.73
C SER A 80 -10.96 19.57 -20.12
N LYS A 81 -11.05 18.49 -19.33
CA LYS A 81 -11.98 17.37 -19.53
C LYS A 81 -12.62 17.02 -18.19
N SER A 82 -13.88 16.58 -18.22
CA SER A 82 -14.63 16.15 -17.02
C SER A 82 -14.17 14.79 -16.47
N GLU A 83 -13.44 14.01 -17.26
CA GLU A 83 -12.93 12.69 -16.90
C GLU A 83 -11.55 12.51 -17.52
N ILE A 84 -10.53 12.27 -16.68
CA ILE A 84 -9.11 12.22 -17.06
C ILE A 84 -8.44 11.10 -16.28
N SER A 85 -7.51 10.38 -16.92
CA SER A 85 -6.57 9.49 -16.24
C SER A 85 -5.15 9.87 -16.59
N VAL A 86 -4.29 10.01 -15.59
CA VAL A 86 -2.87 10.32 -15.74
C VAL A 86 -2.02 9.34 -14.94
N VAL A 87 -0.82 9.05 -15.42
CA VAL A 87 0.11 8.16 -14.73
C VAL A 87 1.02 9.00 -13.83
N ARG A 88 1.17 8.57 -12.58
CA ARG A 88 1.99 9.23 -11.57
C ARG A 88 2.94 8.28 -10.86
N GLU A 89 4.12 8.76 -10.52
CA GLU A 89 5.10 8.08 -9.70
C GLU A 89 5.10 8.60 -8.26
N HIS A 90 5.56 7.79 -7.32
CA HIS A 90 5.62 8.17 -5.90
C HIS A 90 6.28 9.54 -5.65
N ASP A 91 7.36 9.86 -6.37
CA ASP A 91 8.08 11.11 -6.19
C ASP A 91 7.25 12.35 -6.59
N GLU A 92 6.27 12.20 -7.48
CA GLU A 92 5.33 13.26 -7.84
C GLU A 92 4.30 13.52 -6.72
N PHE A 93 3.90 12.49 -5.97
CA PHE A 93 3.07 12.68 -4.76
C PHE A 93 3.85 13.45 -3.69
N ILE A 94 5.15 13.14 -3.53
CA ILE A 94 6.02 13.87 -2.61
C ILE A 94 6.21 15.32 -3.06
N TRP A 95 6.37 15.56 -4.36
CA TRP A 95 6.42 16.92 -4.91
C TRP A 95 5.13 17.69 -4.59
N LEU A 96 3.95 17.12 -4.87
CA LEU A 96 2.67 17.75 -4.58
C LEU A 96 2.54 18.10 -3.10
N HIS A 97 2.85 17.14 -2.20
CA HIS A 97 2.83 17.38 -0.76
C HIS A 97 3.78 18.52 -0.35
N THR A 98 4.98 18.56 -0.93
CA THR A 98 5.96 19.62 -0.64
C THR A 98 5.43 20.98 -1.10
N CYS A 99 4.82 21.06 -2.28
CA CYS A 99 4.20 22.30 -2.77
C CYS A 99 3.09 22.80 -1.85
N LEU A 100 2.29 21.89 -1.27
CA LEU A 100 1.27 22.25 -0.30
C LEU A 100 1.87 22.74 1.03
N GLU A 101 2.90 22.05 1.54
CA GLU A 101 3.57 22.41 2.80
C GLU A 101 4.32 23.75 2.73
N ASP A 102 4.95 24.04 1.60
CA ASP A 102 5.75 25.26 1.41
C ASP A 102 4.89 26.47 1.01
N CYS A 103 3.58 26.28 0.82
CA CYS A 103 2.63 27.35 0.49
C CYS A 103 2.25 28.14 1.76
N GLU A 104 2.67 29.40 1.85
CA GLU A 104 2.33 30.28 2.98
C GLU A 104 0.81 30.47 3.17
N GLU A 105 0.03 30.45 2.08
CA GLU A 105 -1.43 30.57 2.15
C GLU A 105 -2.09 29.37 2.85
N TYR A 106 -1.38 28.25 2.94
CA TYR A 106 -1.84 27.03 3.61
C TYR A 106 -1.30 26.90 5.04
N ALA A 107 -0.63 27.94 5.56
CA ALA A 107 -0.20 27.98 6.95
C ALA A 107 -1.41 27.82 7.90
N GLY A 108 -1.31 26.86 8.83
CA GLY A 108 -2.37 26.54 9.78
C GLY A 108 -3.43 25.54 9.27
N PHE A 109 -3.41 25.16 7.99
CA PHE A 109 -4.23 24.05 7.51
C PHE A 109 -3.58 22.70 7.82
N ILE A 110 -4.41 21.69 8.09
CA ILE A 110 -3.96 20.31 8.28
C ILE A 110 -3.82 19.66 6.90
N ILE A 111 -2.58 19.58 6.41
CA ILE A 111 -2.24 18.87 5.17
C ILE A 111 -2.20 17.36 5.48
N PRO A 112 -2.91 16.51 4.71
CA PRO A 112 -2.84 15.06 4.87
C PRO A 112 -1.40 14.56 4.76
N PRO A 113 -0.97 13.59 5.57
CA PRO A 113 0.41 13.12 5.55
C PRO A 113 0.75 12.51 4.20
N ALA A 114 1.97 12.79 3.71
CA ALA A 114 2.50 12.19 2.49
C ALA A 114 2.42 10.66 2.55
N PRO A 115 2.00 9.99 1.46
CA PRO A 115 2.07 8.54 1.37
C PRO A 115 3.48 8.04 1.65
N PRO A 116 3.66 6.92 2.38
CA PRO A 116 4.98 6.35 2.61
C PRO A 116 5.55 5.78 1.30
N ARG A 117 6.87 5.88 1.14
CA ARG A 117 7.55 5.20 0.03
C ARG A 117 7.41 3.69 0.22
N PRO A 118 6.90 2.96 -0.78
CA PRO A 118 6.85 1.52 -0.67
C PRO A 118 8.25 0.89 -0.77
N ASP A 119 8.50 -0.12 0.05
CA ASP A 119 9.70 -0.97 -0.02
C ASP A 119 9.35 -2.26 -0.76
N PHE A 120 9.53 -2.27 -2.08
CA PHE A 120 9.35 -3.48 -2.91
C PHE A 120 10.66 -4.21 -3.18
N ASP A 121 11.80 -3.60 -2.91
CA ASP A 121 13.11 -4.18 -3.18
C ASP A 121 13.36 -5.39 -2.29
N SER A 122 13.00 -5.29 -1.00
CA SER A 122 13.07 -6.40 -0.04
C SER A 122 12.24 -7.61 -0.50
N SER A 123 11.00 -7.38 -0.97
CA SER A 123 10.14 -8.44 -1.48
C SER A 123 10.69 -9.10 -2.75
N ARG A 124 11.27 -8.31 -3.66
CA ARG A 124 11.92 -8.81 -4.88
C ARG A 124 13.15 -9.63 -4.59
N GLU A 125 13.99 -9.17 -3.66
CA GLU A 125 15.19 -9.88 -3.24
C GLU A 125 14.84 -11.23 -2.60
N LYS A 126 13.78 -11.28 -1.78
CA LYS A 126 13.25 -12.54 -1.22
C LYS A 126 12.82 -13.51 -2.32
N LEU A 127 12.09 -13.05 -3.34
CA LEU A 127 11.67 -13.89 -4.47
C LEU A 127 12.87 -14.39 -5.28
N GLN A 128 13.87 -13.55 -5.52
CA GLN A 128 15.07 -13.94 -6.24
C GLN A 128 15.85 -15.03 -5.49
N LYS A 129 16.07 -14.84 -4.18
CA LYS A 129 16.74 -15.83 -3.32
C LYS A 129 15.98 -17.16 -3.25
N LEU A 130 14.65 -17.10 -3.31
CA LEU A 130 13.84 -18.31 -3.39
C LEU A 130 14.13 -19.07 -4.70
N GLY A 131 14.19 -18.38 -5.84
CA GLY A 131 14.58 -18.98 -7.13
C GLY A 131 15.97 -19.63 -7.10
N GLU A 132 16.95 -18.99 -6.46
CA GLU A 132 18.31 -19.54 -6.32
C GLU A 132 18.36 -20.84 -5.50
N THR A 133 17.39 -21.05 -4.60
CA THR A 133 17.31 -22.24 -3.74
C THR A 133 16.36 -23.31 -4.28
N GLU A 134 15.74 -23.10 -5.44
CA GLU A 134 14.79 -24.02 -6.08
C GLU A 134 15.34 -25.44 -6.21
N ALA A 135 16.62 -25.59 -6.60
CA ALA A 135 17.27 -26.89 -6.79
C ALA A 135 17.47 -27.70 -5.49
N THR A 136 17.32 -27.06 -4.32
CA THR A 136 17.57 -27.67 -3.01
C THR A 136 16.31 -28.05 -2.24
N MET A 137 15.13 -27.67 -2.74
CA MET A 137 13.85 -27.90 -2.08
C MET A 137 12.90 -28.71 -2.94
N THR A 138 11.88 -29.30 -2.32
CA THR A 138 10.85 -30.02 -3.08
C THR A 138 10.00 -29.03 -3.89
N LYS A 139 9.44 -29.50 -5.01
CA LYS A 139 8.57 -28.68 -5.86
C LYS A 139 7.37 -28.10 -5.10
N ASP A 140 6.82 -28.86 -4.17
CA ASP A 140 5.67 -28.47 -3.37
C ASP A 140 6.04 -27.40 -2.33
N GLU A 141 7.21 -27.53 -1.68
CA GLU A 141 7.73 -26.52 -0.75
C GLU A 141 8.07 -25.21 -1.46
N PHE A 142 8.71 -25.28 -2.63
CA PHE A 142 9.00 -24.11 -3.46
C PHE A 142 7.73 -23.38 -3.87
N SER A 143 6.73 -24.12 -4.36
CA SER A 143 5.46 -23.55 -4.81
C SER A 143 4.73 -22.84 -3.66
N LYS A 144 4.72 -23.45 -2.47
CA LYS A 144 4.10 -22.87 -1.28
C LYS A 144 4.81 -21.60 -0.83
N MET A 145 6.14 -21.63 -0.72
CA MET A 145 6.90 -20.45 -0.29
C MET A 145 6.82 -19.30 -1.30
N LYS A 146 6.82 -19.63 -2.60
CA LYS A 146 6.62 -18.64 -3.67
C LYS A 146 5.25 -17.97 -3.53
N GLN A 147 4.19 -18.76 -3.35
CA GLN A 147 2.84 -18.23 -3.16
C GLN A 147 2.72 -17.34 -1.92
N GLU A 148 3.34 -17.73 -0.79
CA GLU A 148 3.35 -16.91 0.43
C GLU A 148 4.03 -15.55 0.21
N LEU A 149 5.17 -15.52 -0.49
CA LEU A 149 5.87 -14.27 -0.83
C LEU A 149 5.07 -13.39 -1.81
N GLU A 150 4.41 -14.01 -2.80
CA GLU A 150 3.53 -13.29 -3.74
C GLU A 150 2.34 -12.66 -3.02
N GLN A 151 1.75 -13.36 -2.05
CA GLN A 151 0.68 -12.83 -1.20
C GLN A 151 1.17 -11.69 -0.29
N GLU A 152 2.35 -11.81 0.33
CA GLU A 152 2.96 -10.73 1.13
C GLU A 152 3.18 -9.49 0.28
N TYR A 153 3.72 -9.67 -0.92
CA TYR A 153 3.93 -8.60 -1.89
C TYR A 153 2.63 -7.93 -2.30
N LEU A 154 1.61 -8.72 -2.66
CA LEU A 154 0.31 -8.19 -3.09
C LEU A 154 -0.39 -7.42 -1.96
N ALA A 155 -0.30 -7.91 -0.73
CA ALA A 155 -0.85 -7.22 0.44
C ALA A 155 -0.16 -5.86 0.67
N LEU A 156 1.17 -5.81 0.57
CA LEU A 156 1.93 -4.55 0.65
C LEU A 156 1.59 -3.60 -0.51
N PHE A 157 1.43 -4.14 -1.71
CA PHE A 157 1.07 -3.37 -2.90
C PHE A 157 -0.31 -2.72 -2.75
N LYS A 158 -1.34 -3.52 -2.43
CA LYS A 158 -2.71 -3.04 -2.19
C LYS A 158 -2.74 -1.98 -1.07
N LYS A 159 -2.00 -2.20 0.03
CA LYS A 159 -1.86 -1.22 1.12
C LYS A 159 -1.27 0.09 0.61
N THR A 160 -0.18 0.03 -0.15
CA THR A 160 0.48 1.20 -0.71
C THR A 160 -0.44 1.99 -1.62
N VAL A 161 -1.13 1.32 -2.55
CA VAL A 161 -2.10 1.95 -3.46
C VAL A 161 -3.19 2.67 -2.67
N ALA A 162 -3.79 1.99 -1.69
CA ALA A 162 -4.82 2.59 -0.83
C ALA A 162 -4.32 3.84 -0.09
N MET A 163 -3.07 3.86 0.38
CA MET A 163 -2.51 5.05 1.03
C MET A 163 -2.30 6.23 0.07
N HIS A 164 -1.89 5.96 -1.18
CA HIS A 164 -1.75 7.00 -2.21
C HIS A 164 -3.11 7.56 -2.63
N GLU A 165 -4.09 6.68 -2.84
CA GLU A 165 -5.46 7.07 -3.16
C GLU A 165 -6.07 7.90 -2.04
N PHE A 166 -5.95 7.44 -0.79
CA PHE A 166 -6.49 8.15 0.37
C PHE A 166 -5.93 9.56 0.51
N PHE A 167 -4.63 9.75 0.25
CA PHE A 167 -4.02 11.09 0.22
C PHE A 167 -4.70 12.01 -0.78
N LEU A 168 -4.92 11.56 -2.02
CA LEU A 168 -5.59 12.34 -3.07
C LEU A 168 -7.05 12.61 -2.73
N CYS A 169 -7.78 11.61 -2.25
CA CYS A 169 -9.17 11.76 -1.81
C CYS A 169 -9.32 12.83 -0.71
N ARG A 170 -8.39 12.89 0.24
CA ARG A 170 -8.41 13.88 1.32
C ARG A 170 -8.14 15.29 0.81
N LEU A 171 -7.27 15.46 -0.19
CA LEU A 171 -7.07 16.74 -0.86
C LEU A 171 -8.32 17.16 -1.66
N ALA A 172 -8.90 16.24 -2.43
CA ALA A 172 -10.10 16.49 -3.23
C ALA A 172 -11.35 16.83 -2.39
N ALA A 173 -11.47 16.24 -1.19
CA ALA A 173 -12.55 16.55 -0.25
C ALA A 173 -12.37 17.89 0.48
N HIS A 174 -11.15 18.43 0.55
CA HIS A 174 -10.88 19.66 1.28
C HIS A 174 -11.30 20.89 0.44
N PRO A 175 -12.09 21.84 0.99
CA PRO A 175 -12.68 22.94 0.21
C PRO A 175 -11.64 23.89 -0.42
N VAL A 176 -10.45 23.99 0.19
CA VAL A 176 -9.33 24.80 -0.31
C VAL A 176 -8.43 24.00 -1.26
N PHE A 177 -7.78 22.92 -0.80
CA PHE A 177 -6.84 22.12 -1.61
C PHE A 177 -7.43 21.58 -2.91
N ARG A 178 -8.74 21.28 -2.96
CA ARG A 178 -9.38 20.82 -4.20
C ARG A 178 -9.35 21.84 -5.35
N LYS A 179 -9.08 23.11 -5.05
CA LYS A 179 -8.94 24.21 -6.01
C LYS A 179 -7.48 24.61 -6.24
N ASP A 180 -6.53 23.90 -5.64
CA ASP A 180 -5.11 24.21 -5.77
C ASP A 180 -4.62 23.98 -7.21
N SER A 181 -3.74 24.89 -7.66
CA SER A 181 -3.19 24.88 -9.01
C SER A 181 -2.21 23.71 -9.23
N ASN A 182 -1.37 23.39 -8.24
CA ASN A 182 -0.42 22.28 -8.35
C ASN A 182 -1.16 20.95 -8.28
N PHE A 183 -2.21 20.85 -7.47
CA PHE A 183 -3.06 19.67 -7.42
C PHE A 183 -3.79 19.44 -8.76
N ARG A 184 -4.32 20.50 -9.39
CA ARG A 184 -4.89 20.39 -10.74
C ARG A 184 -3.86 19.91 -11.77
N ILE A 185 -2.66 20.49 -11.77
CA ILE A 185 -1.55 20.05 -12.64
C ILE A 185 -1.24 18.56 -12.40
N PHE A 186 -1.18 18.14 -11.14
CA PHE A 186 -0.99 16.74 -10.77
C PHE A 186 -2.09 15.82 -11.31
N LEU A 187 -3.35 16.26 -11.39
CA LEU A 187 -4.45 15.41 -11.88
C LEU A 187 -4.61 15.43 -13.41
N GLU A 188 -4.16 16.49 -14.08
CA GLU A 188 -4.48 16.74 -15.50
C GLU A 188 -3.29 16.61 -16.46
N TYR A 189 -2.06 16.89 -16.00
CA TYR A 189 -0.91 16.97 -16.90
C TYR A 189 -0.48 15.59 -17.41
N GLU A 190 -0.61 15.31 -18.70
CA GLU A 190 -0.43 13.94 -19.23
C GLU A 190 1.03 13.44 -19.20
N HIS A 191 2.01 14.35 -19.17
CA HIS A 191 3.43 13.98 -19.13
C HIS A 191 3.97 13.87 -17.71
N ASP A 192 5.16 13.29 -17.58
CA ASP A 192 5.89 13.25 -16.31
C ASP A 192 6.11 14.68 -15.80
N LEU A 193 5.71 14.94 -14.56
CA LEU A 193 6.07 16.18 -13.90
C LEU A 193 7.58 16.12 -13.69
N SER A 194 8.32 16.94 -14.42
CA SER A 194 9.77 17.04 -14.26
C SER A 194 10.08 17.65 -12.90
N VAL A 195 10.01 16.83 -11.87
CA VAL A 195 10.36 17.18 -10.51
C VAL A 195 11.84 17.46 -10.51
N ARG A 196 12.22 18.74 -10.36
CA ARG A 196 13.60 19.10 -10.08
C ARG A 196 14.01 18.29 -8.85
N GLY A 197 14.85 17.27 -9.06
CA GLY A 197 15.29 16.40 -7.97
C GLY A 197 15.81 17.26 -6.82
N ARG A 198 15.12 17.22 -5.67
CA ARG A 198 15.63 17.86 -4.46
C ARG A 198 16.99 17.27 -4.18
N ASN A 199 17.97 18.14 -3.95
CA ASN A 199 19.35 17.70 -3.76
C ASN A 199 19.40 16.77 -2.51
N LYS A 200 20.26 15.75 -2.45
CA LYS A 200 20.29 14.79 -1.31
C LYS A 200 20.36 15.50 0.06
N ARG A 201 20.92 16.71 0.11
CA ARG A 201 20.96 17.60 1.28
C ARG A 201 19.59 18.19 1.68
N GLU A 202 18.73 18.53 0.74
CA GLU A 202 17.39 19.06 0.99
C GLU A 202 16.42 17.96 1.42
N VAL A 203 16.55 16.77 0.83
CA VAL A 203 15.81 15.57 1.26
C VAL A 203 16.18 15.21 2.70
N PHE A 204 17.49 15.11 3.00
CA PHE A 204 17.97 14.87 4.37
C PHE A 204 17.59 16.00 5.33
N GLY A 205 17.55 17.25 4.85
CA GLY A 205 17.06 18.41 5.60
C GLY A 205 15.59 18.31 5.99
N SER A 206 14.71 17.83 5.10
CA SER A 206 13.30 17.54 5.44
C SER A 206 13.16 16.37 6.42
N PHE A 207 13.98 15.32 6.30
CA PHE A 207 14.01 14.22 7.27
C PHE A 207 14.52 14.67 8.65
N PHE A 208 15.55 15.53 8.68
CA PHE A 208 16.02 16.17 9.90
C PHE A 208 14.97 17.12 10.49
N LYS A 209 14.22 17.87 9.66
CA LYS A 209 13.12 18.74 10.12
C LYS A 209 12.03 17.95 10.85
N ARG A 210 11.71 16.73 10.40
CA ARG A 210 10.76 15.82 11.07
C ARG A 210 11.31 15.31 12.41
N PHE A 211 12.59 14.95 12.48
CA PHE A 211 13.23 14.54 13.74
C PHE A 211 13.41 15.70 14.72
N THR A 212 13.75 16.90 14.23
CA THR A 212 13.82 18.09 15.05
C THR A 212 12.44 18.50 15.51
N GLN A 213 11.37 18.34 14.72
CA GLN A 213 9.99 18.54 15.20
C GLN A 213 9.64 17.61 16.37
N THR A 214 10.06 16.34 16.35
CA THR A 214 9.85 15.43 17.49
C THR A 214 10.69 15.82 18.71
N ALA A 215 11.91 16.32 18.52
CA ALA A 215 12.74 16.83 19.62
C ALA A 215 12.26 18.20 20.14
N ASP A 216 11.72 19.04 19.27
CA ASP A 216 11.10 20.33 19.57
C ASP A 216 9.76 20.10 20.29
N GLU A 217 9.00 19.06 19.98
CA GLU A 217 7.81 18.66 20.72
C GLU A 217 8.12 18.20 22.16
N VAL A 218 9.28 17.56 22.37
CA VAL A 218 9.79 17.15 23.69
C VAL A 218 10.50 18.30 24.42
N LEU A 219 11.03 19.31 23.73
CA LEU A 219 11.57 20.54 24.32
C LEU A 219 10.47 21.56 24.65
N LEU A 220 9.44 21.66 23.81
CA LEU A 220 8.21 22.43 24.05
C LEU A 220 7.26 21.74 25.04
N SER A 221 7.49 20.49 25.43
CA SER A 221 6.67 19.85 26.47
C SER A 221 6.80 20.54 27.85
N GLY A 222 7.82 21.39 28.04
CA GLY A 222 7.98 22.26 29.21
C GLY A 222 7.48 23.69 29.02
N GLN A 223 7.07 24.07 27.81
CA GLN A 223 6.58 25.40 27.49
C GLN A 223 5.05 25.35 27.51
N LYS A 224 4.45 25.83 28.60
CA LYS A 224 2.99 25.98 28.70
C LYS A 224 2.53 26.80 27.49
N ASP A 225 1.56 26.28 26.74
CA ASP A 225 0.96 27.04 25.65
C ASP A 225 0.42 28.36 26.23
N VAL A 226 0.51 29.44 25.46
CA VAL A 226 0.02 30.75 25.93
C VAL A 226 -1.50 30.73 26.04
N ASP A 227 -2.15 29.81 25.32
CA ASP A 227 -3.59 29.63 25.25
C ASP A 227 -4.05 28.30 25.88
N ASP A 228 -4.86 28.40 26.93
CA ASP A 228 -5.41 27.25 27.64
C ASP A 228 -6.31 26.37 26.73
N PHE A 229 -6.92 26.93 25.66
CA PHE A 229 -7.69 26.15 24.70
C PHE A 229 -6.81 25.17 23.93
N PHE A 230 -5.71 25.65 23.33
CA PHE A 230 -4.80 24.81 22.56
C PHE A 230 -4.10 23.75 23.42
N GLU A 231 -3.78 24.09 24.67
CA GLU A 231 -3.26 23.11 25.64
C GLU A 231 -4.28 22.00 25.91
N SER A 232 -5.55 22.35 26.13
CA SER A 232 -6.62 21.37 26.34
C SER A 232 -6.87 20.49 25.12
N GLU A 233 -6.90 21.08 23.92
CA GLU A 233 -7.14 20.37 22.66
C GLU A 233 -5.96 19.44 22.33
N LYS A 234 -4.72 19.89 22.55
CA LYS A 234 -3.52 19.04 22.42
C LYS A 234 -3.58 17.83 23.34
N ASN A 235 -3.93 18.03 24.60
CA ASN A 235 -4.05 16.93 25.57
C ASN A 235 -5.17 15.95 25.16
N TYR A 236 -6.31 16.46 24.71
CA TYR A 236 -7.40 15.64 24.19
C TYR A 236 -6.96 14.82 22.96
N MET A 237 -6.28 15.44 22.00
CA MET A 237 -5.76 14.77 20.80
C MET A 237 -4.72 13.68 21.14
N LEU A 238 -3.82 13.93 22.10
CA LEU A 238 -2.82 12.95 22.55
C LEU A 238 -3.46 11.73 23.22
N GLU A 239 -4.43 11.98 24.10
CA GLU A 239 -5.20 10.92 24.76
C GLU A 239 -6.00 10.11 23.74
N TYR A 240 -6.70 10.78 22.82
CA TYR A 240 -7.47 10.14 21.77
C TYR A 240 -6.59 9.30 20.83
N SER A 241 -5.43 9.83 20.41
CA SER A 241 -4.43 9.09 19.61
C SER A 241 -3.93 7.84 20.33
N THR A 242 -3.68 7.94 21.64
CA THR A 242 -3.29 6.81 22.49
C THR A 242 -4.38 5.74 22.51
N GLN A 243 -5.63 6.14 22.70
CA GLN A 243 -6.77 5.20 22.69
C GLN A 243 -6.94 4.52 21.33
N ILE A 244 -6.79 5.24 20.21
CA ILE A 244 -6.80 4.65 18.86
C ILE A 244 -5.69 3.61 18.72
N LYS A 245 -4.46 3.94 19.15
CA LYS A 245 -3.32 3.03 19.08
C LYS A 245 -3.55 1.77 19.90
N GLU A 246 -4.09 1.90 21.11
CA GLU A 246 -4.43 0.75 21.94
C GLU A 246 -5.53 -0.12 21.31
N ALA A 247 -6.56 0.50 20.75
CA ALA A 247 -7.63 -0.20 20.05
C ALA A 247 -7.08 -0.98 18.83
N MET A 248 -6.17 -0.38 18.06
CA MET A 248 -5.47 -1.04 16.96
C MET A 248 -4.70 -2.28 17.45
N ILE A 249 -3.88 -2.15 18.51
CA ILE A 249 -3.09 -3.26 19.07
C ILE A 249 -4.00 -4.40 19.56
N ARG A 250 -5.10 -4.05 20.25
CA ARG A 250 -6.08 -5.04 20.72
C ARG A 250 -6.75 -5.75 19.55
N SER A 251 -7.12 -5.04 18.50
CA SER A 251 -7.70 -5.62 17.28
C SER A 251 -6.74 -6.58 16.60
N ASP A 252 -5.48 -6.18 16.41
CA ASP A 252 -4.44 -7.02 15.81
C ASP A 252 -4.19 -8.30 16.64
N LYS A 253 -4.23 -8.19 17.97
CA LYS A 253 -4.18 -9.36 18.87
C LYS A 253 -5.37 -10.30 18.66
N VAL A 254 -6.59 -9.77 18.48
CA VAL A 254 -7.77 -10.59 18.20
C VAL A 254 -7.63 -11.31 16.85
N CYS A 255 -7.15 -10.64 15.81
CA CYS A 255 -6.88 -11.25 14.51
C CYS A 255 -5.89 -12.42 14.63
N ARG A 256 -4.77 -12.24 15.34
CA ARG A 256 -3.80 -13.31 15.59
C ARG A 256 -4.39 -14.49 16.37
N LEU A 257 -5.19 -14.23 17.40
CA LEU A 257 -5.84 -15.29 18.16
C LEU A 257 -6.84 -16.08 17.31
N ARG A 258 -7.59 -15.40 16.43
CA ARG A 258 -8.50 -16.05 15.48
C ARG A 258 -7.75 -16.95 14.50
N GLN A 259 -6.60 -16.51 14.00
CA GLN A 259 -5.74 -17.34 13.15
C GLN A 259 -5.28 -18.61 13.88
N ASN A 260 -4.79 -18.48 15.12
CA ASN A 260 -4.36 -19.64 15.91
C ASN A 260 -5.49 -20.66 16.15
N VAL A 261 -6.73 -20.17 16.35
CA VAL A 261 -7.91 -21.04 16.49
C VAL A 261 -8.20 -21.76 15.19
N ALA A 262 -8.15 -21.07 14.03
CA ALA A 262 -8.33 -21.69 12.72
C ALA A 262 -7.26 -22.75 12.42
N ASP A 263 -6.00 -22.48 12.76
CA ASP A 263 -4.91 -23.44 12.60
C ASP A 263 -5.10 -24.67 13.49
N SER A 264 -5.62 -24.48 14.71
CA SER A 264 -5.94 -25.58 15.62
C SER A 264 -7.07 -26.46 15.06
N TYR A 265 -8.12 -25.85 14.50
CA TYR A 265 -9.20 -26.59 13.82
C TYR A 265 -8.68 -27.36 12.61
N THR A 266 -7.80 -26.76 11.81
CA THR A 266 -7.18 -27.41 10.64
C THR A 266 -6.38 -28.65 11.05
N ARG A 267 -5.60 -28.57 12.15
CA ARG A 267 -4.86 -29.72 12.69
C ARG A 267 -5.78 -30.83 13.19
N ILE A 268 -6.87 -30.48 13.88
CA ILE A 268 -7.86 -31.46 14.35
C ILE A 268 -8.52 -32.16 13.16
N ALA A 269 -8.93 -31.41 12.13
CA ALA A 269 -9.53 -31.97 10.92
C ALA A 269 -8.61 -32.98 10.24
N HIS A 270 -7.34 -32.62 10.00
CA HIS A 270 -6.35 -33.55 9.45
C HIS A 270 -6.12 -34.79 10.32
N GLY A 271 -6.14 -34.63 11.66
CA GLY A 271 -6.03 -35.75 12.59
C GLY A 271 -7.19 -36.74 12.45
N LEU A 272 -8.42 -36.25 12.28
CA LEU A 272 -9.61 -37.07 12.06
C LEU A 272 -9.57 -37.79 10.71
N GLU A 273 -9.22 -37.09 9.64
CA GLU A 273 -9.05 -37.69 8.29
C GLU A 273 -8.04 -38.84 8.29
N ASN A 274 -6.90 -38.65 8.97
CA ASN A 274 -5.87 -39.67 9.09
C ASN A 274 -6.35 -40.89 9.88
N SER A 275 -7.13 -40.68 10.95
CA SER A 275 -7.75 -41.78 11.70
C SER A 275 -8.73 -42.57 10.82
N ASP A 276 -9.58 -41.89 10.06
CA ASP A 276 -10.56 -42.54 9.18
C ASP A 276 -9.87 -43.33 8.06
N ASN A 277 -8.80 -42.78 7.47
CA ASN A 277 -7.96 -43.47 6.50
C ASN A 277 -7.27 -44.71 7.09
N TRP A 278 -6.73 -44.63 8.31
CA TRP A 278 -6.15 -45.77 9.00
C TRP A 278 -7.19 -46.88 9.23
N ARG A 279 -8.40 -46.51 9.68
CA ARG A 279 -9.49 -47.48 9.89
C ARG A 279 -9.89 -48.17 8.58
N ALA A 280 -9.97 -47.43 7.47
CA ALA A 280 -10.27 -47.99 6.16
C ALA A 280 -9.19 -48.96 5.66
N LEU A 281 -7.91 -48.63 5.87
CA LEU A 281 -6.78 -49.49 5.52
C LEU A 281 -6.75 -50.77 6.36
N GLU A 282 -7.02 -50.69 7.66
CA GLU A 282 -7.03 -51.86 8.53
C GLU A 282 -8.19 -52.82 8.19
N VAL A 283 -9.36 -52.30 7.82
CA VAL A 283 -10.47 -53.13 7.32
C VAL A 283 -10.09 -53.84 6.03
N LYS A 284 -9.47 -53.12 5.08
CA LYS A 284 -8.99 -53.71 3.82
C LYS A 284 -7.93 -54.79 4.04
N ARG A 285 -6.96 -54.51 4.91
CA ARG A 285 -5.89 -55.47 5.27
C ARG A 285 -6.45 -56.74 5.90
N ASN A 286 -7.47 -56.62 6.76
CA ASN A 286 -8.13 -57.79 7.34
C ASN A 286 -8.93 -58.58 6.30
N LEU A 287 -9.59 -57.93 5.35
CA LEU A 287 -10.29 -58.60 4.24
C LEU A 287 -9.33 -59.36 3.32
N ASP A 288 -8.17 -58.78 3.00
CA ASP A 288 -7.16 -59.41 2.13
C ASP A 288 -6.51 -60.67 2.76
N VAL A 289 -6.55 -60.82 4.10
CA VAL A 289 -6.06 -62.02 4.80
C VAL A 289 -7.02 -63.21 4.72
N PHE A 290 -8.30 -62.96 4.39
CA PHE A 290 -9.33 -64.00 4.26
C PHE A 290 -9.64 -64.39 2.80
N SER A 291 -8.91 -63.83 1.82
CA SER A 291 -9.02 -64.19 0.40
C SER A 291 -7.82 -65.00 -0.09
#